data_AF-A0A927QD74-F1
#
_entry.id   AF-A0A927QD74-F1
#
_cell.length_a   1.000
_cell.length_b   1.000
_cell.length_c   1.000
_cell.angle_alpha   90.00
_cell.angle_beta   90.00
_cell.angle_gamma   90.00
#
_symmetry.space_group_name_H-M   'P 1'
#
loop_
_entity.id
_entity.type
_entity.pdbx_description
1 polymer ?
#
loop_
_entity_poly.entity_id
_entity_poly.type
_entity_poly.pdbx_seq_one_letter_code
_entity_poly.pdbx_strand_id
1 'polypeptide(L)'
;MNESLDKAYWIGLLVSVVLPVLVGLVTKRVTHAGFKAVLLLALSTLNGFLVEFANPGPDWDFSTAIILSLVAFAIGVLTHFGLWKPTGVSDKAQAALGGGSPRAV
;
A
#
# COMPACT_ATOMS: atom_id res chain seq x y z
N MET A 1 -18.71 12.18 28.73
CA MET A 1 -17.48 11.81 28.00
C MET A 1 -17.92 10.94 26.85
N ASN A 2 -17.60 11.30 25.61
CA ASN A 2 -18.10 10.59 24.44
C ASN A 2 -17.13 9.45 24.14
N GLU A 3 -17.38 8.27 24.70
CA GLU A 3 -16.45 7.14 24.72
C GLU A 3 -15.92 6.74 23.33
N SER A 4 -16.71 7.00 22.27
CA SER A 4 -16.31 6.76 20.88
C SER A 4 -15.23 7.74 20.38
N LEU A 5 -15.27 9.00 20.79
CA LEU A 5 -14.23 9.98 20.47
C LEU A 5 -12.92 9.61 21.18
N ASP A 6 -12.99 9.28 22.47
CA ASP A 6 -11.81 8.86 23.24
C ASP A 6 -11.15 7.62 22.64
N LYS A 7 -11.92 6.57 22.27
CA LYS A 7 -11.37 5.39 21.61
C LYS A 7 -10.68 5.71 20.27
N ALA A 8 -11.27 6.55 19.44
CA ALA A 8 -10.68 6.94 18.15
C ALA A 8 -9.35 7.70 18.34
N TYR A 9 -9.28 8.60 19.32
CA TYR A 9 -8.04 9.31 19.67
C TYR A 9 -6.95 8.35 20.17
N TRP A 10 -7.29 7.41 21.05
CA TRP A 10 -6.33 6.43 21.56
C TRP A 10 -5.84 5.45 20.50
N ILE A 11 -6.71 5.00 19.60
CA ILE A 11 -6.35 4.15 18.45
C ILE A 11 -5.45 4.94 17.49
N GLY A 12 -5.82 6.17 17.12
CA GLY A 12 -5.02 7.04 16.27
C GLY A 12 -3.62 7.31 16.86
N LEU A 13 -3.55 7.55 18.17
CA LEU A 13 -2.28 7.75 18.89
C LEU A 13 -1.41 6.48 18.82
N LEU A 14 -1.98 5.32 19.14
CA LEU A 14 -1.27 4.05 19.14
C LEU A 14 -0.76 3.69 17.74
N VAL A 15 -1.60 3.86 16.72
CA VAL A 15 -1.26 3.69 15.31
C VAL A 15 -0.10 4.62 14.92
N SER A 16 -0.15 5.90 15.30
CA SER A 16 0.88 6.89 14.93
C SER A 16 2.29 6.58 15.47
N VAL A 17 2.37 5.89 16.62
CA VAL A 17 3.66 5.54 17.26
C VAL A 17 4.12 4.14 16.85
N VAL A 18 3.21 3.16 16.80
CA VAL A 18 3.56 1.75 16.57
C VAL A 18 3.94 1.49 15.11
N LEU A 19 3.26 2.12 14.14
CA LEU A 19 3.56 1.92 12.71
C LEU A 19 4.99 2.33 12.35
N PRO A 20 5.46 3.56 12.66
CA PRO A 20 6.82 3.97 12.31
C PRO A 20 7.90 3.09 12.95
N VAL A 21 7.66 2.60 14.17
CA VAL A 21 8.59 1.70 14.88
C VAL A 21 8.66 0.35 14.18
N LEU A 22 7.51 -0.22 13.79
CA LEU A 22 7.47 -1.46 13.01
C LEU A 22 8.16 -1.29 11.65
N VAL A 23 7.89 -0.19 10.94
CA VAL A 23 8.56 0.14 9.66
C VAL A 23 10.08 0.23 9.85
N GLY A 24 10.54 0.95 10.88
CA GLY A 24 11.97 1.15 11.15
C GLY A 24 12.70 -0.14 11.54
N LEU A 25 12.07 -1.01 12.32
CA LEU A 25 12.65 -2.29 12.73
C LEU A 25 12.80 -3.25 11.53
N VAL A 26 11.76 -3.29 10.72
CA VAL A 26 11.65 -4.17 9.57
C VAL A 26 12.66 -3.76 8.47
N THR A 27 12.81 -2.46 8.23
CA THR A 27 13.79 -1.93 7.26
C THR A 27 15.24 -2.09 7.70
N LYS A 28 15.52 -2.23 9.00
CA LYS A 28 16.88 -2.50 9.53
C LYS A 28 17.37 -3.92 9.28
N ARG A 29 16.48 -4.91 9.19
CA ARG A 29 16.86 -6.33 9.10
C ARG A 29 17.08 -6.84 7.68
N VAL A 30 16.70 -6.06 6.67
CA VAL A 30 16.68 -6.55 5.28
C VAL A 30 17.61 -5.75 4.39
N THR A 31 18.66 -6.43 3.94
CA THR A 31 19.68 -5.90 3.03
C THR A 31 19.44 -6.26 1.55
N HIS A 32 18.64 -7.29 1.26
CA HIS A 32 18.26 -7.64 -0.12
C HIS A 32 17.25 -6.65 -0.70
N ALA A 33 17.59 -6.03 -1.83
CA ALA A 33 16.77 -4.99 -2.48
C ALA A 33 15.33 -5.44 -2.79
N GLY A 34 15.15 -6.64 -3.34
CA GLY A 34 13.81 -7.16 -3.67
C GLY A 34 12.95 -7.46 -2.44
N PHE A 35 13.52 -8.07 -1.41
CA PHE A 35 12.78 -8.33 -0.16
C PHE A 35 12.46 -7.03 0.57
N LYS A 36 13.39 -6.06 0.56
CA LYS A 36 13.16 -4.73 1.15
C LYS A 36 12.00 -4.02 0.48
N ALA A 37 11.89 -4.12 -0.83
CA ALA A 37 10.79 -3.51 -1.57
C ALA A 37 9.43 -4.14 -1.26
N VAL A 38 9.30 -5.47 -1.28
CA VAL A 38 8.05 -6.16 -0.91
C VAL A 38 7.62 -5.80 0.49
N LEU A 39 8.58 -5.73 1.41
CA LEU A 39 8.34 -5.45 2.81
C LEU A 39 7.92 -4.00 3.05
N LEU A 40 8.56 -3.05 2.37
CA LEU A 40 8.12 -1.65 2.36
C LEU A 40 6.72 -1.51 1.77
N LEU A 41 6.41 -2.28 0.71
CA LEU A 41 5.10 -2.31 0.10
C LEU A 41 4.05 -2.85 1.09
N ALA A 42 4.35 -3.93 1.80
CA ALA A 42 3.47 -4.51 2.82
C ALA A 42 3.22 -3.52 3.96
N LEU A 43 4.27 -2.85 4.44
CA LEU A 43 4.17 -1.81 5.47
C LEU A 43 3.34 -0.61 5.00
N SER A 44 3.49 -0.19 3.74
CA SER A 44 2.70 0.89 3.16
C SER A 44 1.22 0.52 3.05
N THR A 45 0.91 -0.71 2.60
CA THR A 45 -0.46 -1.22 2.57
C THR A 45 -1.06 -1.28 3.98
N LEU A 46 -0.31 -1.82 4.94
CA LEU A 46 -0.74 -1.92 6.33
C LEU A 46 -0.98 -0.53 6.95
N ASN A 47 -0.13 0.45 6.65
CA ASN A 47 -0.32 1.82 7.08
C ASN A 47 -1.63 2.42 6.54
N GLY A 48 -1.89 2.27 5.23
CA GLY A 48 -3.14 2.73 4.62
C GLY A 48 -4.37 2.10 5.27
N PHE A 49 -4.34 0.78 5.45
CA PHE A 49 -5.41 0.04 6.12
C PHE A 49 -5.64 0.51 7.56
N LEU A 50 -4.58 0.72 8.34
CA LEU A 50 -4.69 1.16 9.74
C LEU A 50 -5.20 2.60 9.86
N VAL A 51 -4.86 3.48 8.92
CA VAL A 51 -5.42 4.85 8.87
C VAL A 51 -6.91 4.80 8.57
N GLU A 52 -7.33 3.99 7.59
CA GLU A 52 -8.73 3.80 7.25
C GLU A 52 -9.52 3.16 8.41
N PHE A 53 -8.93 2.17 9.09
CA PHE A 53 -9.49 1.53 10.27
C PHE A 53 -9.60 2.47 11.49
N ALA A 54 -8.65 3.39 11.65
CA ALA A 54 -8.67 4.36 12.75
C ALA A 54 -9.71 5.47 12.54
N ASN A 55 -10.09 5.74 11.29
CA ASN A 55 -11.10 6.72 10.95
C ASN A 55 -12.06 6.20 9.86
N PRO A 56 -12.90 5.21 10.19
CA PRO A 56 -13.79 4.57 9.22
C PRO A 56 -14.88 5.54 8.77
N GLY A 57 -15.09 5.62 7.45
CA GLY A 57 -16.19 6.39 6.87
C GLY A 57 -17.57 5.77 7.12
N PRO A 58 -18.67 6.47 6.74
CA PRO A 58 -20.05 6.02 6.99
C PRO A 58 -20.39 4.64 6.40
N ASP A 59 -19.77 4.28 5.28
CA ASP A 59 -19.99 3.02 4.56
C ASP A 59 -18.79 2.07 4.66
N TRP A 60 -17.97 2.22 5.70
CA TRP A 60 -16.76 1.42 5.84
C TRP A 60 -17.10 -0.02 6.22
N ASP A 61 -16.62 -0.96 5.41
CA ASP A 61 -16.74 -2.40 5.64
C ASP A 61 -15.36 -3.03 5.79
N PHE A 62 -15.14 -3.70 6.92
CA PHE A 62 -13.85 -4.30 7.26
C PHE A 62 -13.44 -5.40 6.28
N SER A 63 -14.40 -6.21 5.81
CA SER A 63 -14.12 -7.30 4.86
C SER A 63 -13.62 -6.74 3.54
N THR A 64 -14.29 -5.70 3.04
CA THR A 64 -13.93 -4.98 1.83
C THR A 64 -12.57 -4.31 1.97
N ALA A 65 -12.31 -3.61 3.08
CA ALA A 65 -11.03 -2.97 3.34
C ALA A 65 -9.87 -3.98 3.33
N ILE A 66 -10.03 -5.15 3.95
CA ILE A 66 -9.01 -6.22 3.93
C ILE A 66 -8.79 -6.74 2.51
N ILE A 67 -9.87 -7.07 1.79
CA ILE A 67 -9.78 -7.62 0.43
C ILE A 67 -9.06 -6.63 -0.50
N LEU A 68 -9.45 -5.36 -0.47
CA LEU A 68 -8.83 -4.30 -1.27
C LEU A 68 -7.37 -4.09 -0.90
N SER A 69 -7.03 -4.13 0.39
CA SER A 69 -5.65 -4.02 0.88
C SER A 69 -4.77 -5.15 0.32
N LEU A 70 -5.26 -6.40 0.38
CA LEU A 70 -4.54 -7.57 -0.13
C LEU A 70 -4.36 -7.52 -1.65
N VAL A 71 -5.41 -7.12 -2.38
CA VAL A 71 -5.35 -6.96 -3.84
C VAL A 71 -4.36 -5.86 -4.22
N ALA A 72 -4.40 -4.70 -3.55
CA ALA A 72 -3.49 -3.60 -3.79
C ALA A 72 -2.03 -3.98 -3.50
N PHE A 73 -1.78 -4.71 -2.41
CA PHE A 73 -0.46 -5.27 -2.10
C PHE A 73 0.01 -6.23 -3.20
N ALA A 74 -0.83 -7.19 -3.60
CA ALA A 74 -0.48 -8.15 -4.64
C ALA A 74 -0.16 -7.46 -5.97
N ILE A 75 -1.00 -6.53 -6.43
CA ILE A 75 -0.77 -5.74 -7.64
C ILE A 75 0.53 -4.95 -7.50
N GLY A 76 0.76 -4.26 -6.38
CA GLY A 76 1.98 -3.49 -6.17
C GLY A 76 3.23 -4.36 -6.18
N VAL A 77 3.19 -5.59 -5.66
CA VAL A 77 4.30 -6.56 -5.76
C VAL A 77 4.53 -6.96 -7.23
N LEU A 78 3.46 -7.29 -7.95
CA LEU A 78 3.53 -7.67 -9.37
C LEU A 78 4.09 -6.54 -10.24
N THR A 79 3.66 -5.30 -9.98
CA THR A 79 4.17 -4.10 -10.65
C THR A 79 5.62 -3.83 -10.29
N HIS A 80 5.99 -3.97 -9.02
CA HIS A 80 7.35 -3.72 -8.54
C HIS A 80 8.39 -4.64 -9.20
N PHE A 81 8.08 -5.93 -9.34
CA PHE A 81 8.95 -6.87 -10.04
C PHE A 81 8.79 -6.87 -11.57
N GLY A 82 7.90 -6.01 -12.11
CA GLY A 82 7.69 -5.91 -13.55
C GLY A 82 7.11 -7.19 -14.16
N LEU A 83 6.37 -8.00 -13.39
CA LEU A 83 5.70 -9.22 -13.87
C LEU A 83 4.65 -8.93 -14.95
N TRP A 84 4.22 -7.67 -15.07
CA TRP A 84 3.33 -7.17 -16.12
C TRP A 84 4.05 -6.80 -17.42
N LYS A 85 5.40 -6.76 -17.46
CA LYS A 85 6.14 -6.50 -18.71
C LYS A 85 5.73 -7.42 -19.87
N PRO A 86 5.63 -8.75 -19.70
CA PRO A 86 5.26 -9.63 -20.81
C PRO A 86 3.80 -9.46 -21.28
N THR A 87 2.92 -8.82 -20.50
CA THR A 87 1.51 -8.65 -20.89
C THR A 87 1.29 -7.45 -21.81
N GLY A 88 2.26 -6.54 -21.94
CA GLY A 88 2.19 -5.36 -22.81
C GLY A 88 1.08 -4.36 -22.44
N VAL A 89 0.45 -4.53 -21.28
CA VAL A 89 -0.68 -3.71 -20.82
C VAL A 89 -0.24 -2.26 -20.60
N SER A 90 0.95 -2.05 -20.02
CA SER A 90 1.50 -0.72 -19.79
C SER A 90 1.78 0.05 -21.08
N ASP A 91 2.29 -0.64 -22.11
CA ASP A 91 2.58 -0.02 -23.42
C ASP A 91 1.28 0.35 -24.14
N LYS A 92 0.26 -0.53 -24.08
CA LYS A 92 -1.07 -0.25 -24.64
C LYS A 92 -1.78 0.90 -23.92
N ALA A 93 -1.67 0.96 -22.59
CA ALA A 93 -2.23 2.05 -21.79
C ALA A 93 -1.54 3.38 -22.09
N GLN A 94 -0.20 3.38 -22.22
CA GLN A 94 0.55 4.58 -22.63
C GLN A 94 0.16 5.03 -24.03
N ALA A 95 0.04 4.12 -25.00
CA ALA A 95 -0.42 4.44 -26.35
C ALA A 95 -1.83 5.03 -26.37
N ALA A 96 -2.75 4.49 -25.55
CA ALA A 96 -4.12 5.01 -25.41
C ALA A 96 -4.18 6.41 -24.77
N LEU A 97 -3.21 6.74 -23.92
CA LEU A 97 -3.09 8.04 -23.24
C LEU A 97 -2.21 9.05 -24.01
N GLY A 98 -1.74 8.71 -25.21
CA GLY A 98 -0.94 9.61 -26.06
C GLY A 98 0.57 9.60 -25.78
N GLY A 99 1.08 8.60 -25.06
CA GLY A 99 2.52 8.35 -24.89
C GLY A 99 3.18 7.99 -26.22
N GLY A 100 3.99 8.92 -26.74
CA GLY A 100 4.51 8.91 -28.10
C GLY A 100 5.42 7.72 -28.43
N SER A 101 5.40 7.36 -29.73
CA SER A 101 6.26 6.36 -30.35
C SER A 101 7.73 6.48 -29.93
N PRO A 102 8.43 5.35 -29.72
CA PRO A 102 9.88 5.36 -29.60
C PRO A 102 10.45 6.00 -30.87
N ARG A 103 11.18 7.11 -30.73
CA ARG A 103 12.04 7.58 -31.82
C ARG A 103 13.09 6.51 -32.04
N ALA A 104 12.98 5.81 -33.16
CA ALA A 104 14.05 4.97 -33.67
C ALA A 104 15.27 5.86 -33.95
N VAL A 105 16.38 5.53 -33.29
CA VAL A 105 17.74 5.96 -33.65
C VAL A 105 18.56 4.71 -33.90
#